data_AF-A0A519HEK9-F1
#
_entry.id   AF-A0A519HEK9-F1
#
_cell.length_a   1.000
_cell.length_b   1.000
_cell.length_c   1.000
_cell.angle_alpha   90.00
_cell.angle_beta   90.00
_cell.angle_gamma   90.00
#
_symmetry.space_group_name_H-M   'P 1'
#
loop_
_entity.id
_entity.type
_entity.pdbx_description
1 polymer ?
#
loop_
_entity_poly.entity_id
_entity_poly.type
_entity_poly.pdbx_seq_one_letter_code
_entity_poly.pdbx_strand_id
1 'polypeptide(L)' 'MRSRKFFKAEQAILVWDVPGLVAGVDEAGRGPLAGPVIAAAVILDDLKPIKGL' A
#
# COMPACT_ATOMS: atom_id res chain seq x y z
N MET A 1 30.72 19.27 4.06
CA MET A 1 29.54 20.07 3.66
C MET A 1 28.30 19.19 3.76
N ARG A 2 27.42 19.48 4.73
CA ARG A 2 26.20 18.72 5.04
C ARG A 2 25.07 19.25 4.13
N SER A 3 24.78 18.54 3.03
CA SER A 3 23.59 18.82 2.20
C SER A 3 22.38 18.12 2.84
N ARG A 4 21.71 18.80 3.78
CA ARG A 4 20.41 19.48 3.62
C ARG A 4 19.27 18.60 3.07
N LYS A 5 18.46 18.14 4.03
CA LYS A 5 17.01 17.89 3.97
C LYS A 5 16.56 16.69 3.13
N PHE A 6 16.70 15.50 3.72
CA PHE A 6 15.63 14.51 3.60
C PHE A 6 14.33 15.20 4.03
N PHE A 7 13.39 15.39 3.11
CA PHE A 7 12.02 15.65 3.45
C PHE A 7 11.60 14.51 4.38
N LYS A 8 11.45 14.78 5.68
CA LYS A 8 10.67 13.89 6.54
C LYS A 8 9.27 13.93 5.94
N ALA A 9 8.92 12.92 5.16
CA ALA A 9 7.53 12.65 4.89
C ALA A 9 6.92 12.37 6.27
N GLU A 10 6.26 13.36 6.86
CA GLU A 10 5.33 13.10 7.94
C GLU A 10 4.22 12.25 7.31
N GLN A 11 4.22 10.95 7.60
CA GLN A 11 3.08 10.11 7.28
C GLN A 11 1.89 10.73 8.00
N ALA A 12 0.96 11.29 7.22
CA ALA A 12 -0.30 11.76 7.76
C ALA A 12 -0.99 10.59 8.48
N ILE A 13 -1.55 10.86 9.66
CA ILE A 13 -2.40 9.88 10.34
C ILE A 13 -3.63 9.69 9.45
N LEU A 14 -3.68 8.54 8.78
CA LEU A 14 -4.86 8.13 8.04
C LEU A 14 -5.92 7.72 9.06
N VAL A 15 -7.08 8.38 9.02
CA VAL A 15 -8.24 7.98 9.80
C VAL A 15 -8.79 6.72 9.13
N TRP A 16 -8.49 5.55 9.70
CA TRP A 16 -8.93 4.26 9.17
C TRP A 16 -10.40 3.94 9.51
N ASP A 17 -11.00 4.71 10.42
CA ASP A 17 -12.41 4.59 10.78
C ASP A 17 -13.29 5.33 9.75
N VAL A 18 -13.19 4.87 8.49
CA VAL A 18 -14.04 5.33 7.40
C VAL A 18 -15.24 4.38 7.27
N PRO A 19 -16.48 4.89 7.22
CA PRO A 19 -17.64 4.03 7.03
C PRO A 19 -17.60 3.39 5.63
N GLY A 20 -17.67 2.05 5.58
CA GLY A 20 -17.71 1.29 4.33
C GLY A 20 -16.66 0.17 4.26
N LEU A 21 -16.52 -0.46 3.09
CA LEU A 21 -15.50 -1.48 2.85
C LEU A 21 -14.13 -0.80 2.61
N VAL A 22 -13.08 -1.36 3.20
CA VAL A 22 -11.69 -0.92 3.02
C VAL A 22 -10.97 -1.89 2.10
N ALA A 23 -10.30 -1.37 1.08
CA ALA A 23 -9.45 -2.14 0.19
C ALA A 23 -7.97 -1.79 0.39
N GLY A 24 -7.12 -2.79 0.58
CA GLY A 24 -5.66 -2.66 0.46
C GLY A 24 -5.26 -2.71 -1.02
N VAL A 25 -4.30 -1.89 -1.44
CA VAL A 25 -3.81 -1.81 -2.82
C VAL A 25 -2.30 -1.99 -2.85
N ASP A 26 -1.80 -2.77 -3.80
CA ASP A 26 -0.36 -2.91 -4.04
C ASP A 26 -0.08 -3.18 -5.53
N GLU A 27 1.15 -2.93 -5.97
CA GLU A 27 1.62 -3.18 -7.32
C GLU A 27 2.87 -4.04 -7.40
N ALA A 28 2.98 -4.81 -8.48
CA ALA A 28 4.17 -5.57 -8.84
C ALA A 28 4.58 -5.26 -10.28
N GLY A 29 5.88 -5.40 -10.56
CA GLY A 29 6.42 -5.23 -11.91
C GLY A 29 7.06 -3.87 -12.19
N ARG A 30 7.34 -3.03 -11.18
CA ARG A 30 8.07 -1.76 -11.39
C ARG A 30 9.58 -1.91 -11.65
N GLY A 31 10.13 -3.10 -11.42
CA GLY A 31 11.57 -3.39 -11.47
C GLY A 31 12.09 -4.09 -12.74
N PRO A 32 11.35 -5.03 -13.36
CA PRO A 32 11.75 -5.64 -14.63
C PRO A 32 12.00 -4.64 -15.77
N LEU A 33 12.85 -5.01 -16.74
CA LEU A 33 13.20 -4.17 -17.89
C LEU A 33 12.08 -4.05 -18.94
N ALA A 34 11.15 -4.99 -18.94
CA ALA A 34 9.99 -5.03 -19.83
C ALA A 34 8.86 -5.85 -19.19
N GLY A 35 7.64 -5.65 -19.67
CA GLY A 35 6.43 -6.23 -19.12
C GLY A 35 5.57 -5.19 -18.38
N PRO A 36 4.30 -5.50 -18.10
CA PRO A 36 3.40 -4.57 -17.46
C PRO A 36 3.69 -4.42 -15.96
N VAL A 37 3.35 -3.26 -15.42
CA VAL A 37 3.08 -3.11 -13.98
C VAL A 37 1.64 -3.57 -13.76
N ILE A 38 1.44 -4.47 -12.81
CA ILE A 38 0.12 -4.97 -12.43
C ILE A 38 -0.16 -4.53 -11.00
N ALA A 39 -1.35 -3.96 -10.78
CA ALA A 39 -1.83 -3.61 -9.46
C ALA A 39 -3.06 -4.45 -9.09
N ALA A 40 -3.27 -4.67 -7.80
CA ALA A 40 -4.44 -5.35 -7.26
C ALA A 40 -5.02 -4.56 -6.09
N ALA A 41 -6.34 -4.65 -5.92
CA ALA A 41 -7.06 -4.12 -4.77
C ALA A 41 -7.81 -5.28 -4.10
N VAL A 42 -7.67 -5.41 -2.78
CA VAL A 42 -8.23 -6.52 -2.01
C VAL A 42 -9.04 -5.99 -0.83
N ILE A 43 -10.30 -6.42 -0.75
CA ILE A 43 -11.14 -6.32 0.45
C ILE A 43 -11.12 -7.70 1.10
N LEU A 44 -10.70 -7.78 2.36
CA LEU A 44 -10.68 -9.04 3.10
C LEU A 44 -12.06 -9.34 3.69
N ASP A 45 -12.45 -10.61 3.67
CA ASP A 45 -13.64 -11.12 4.35
C ASP A 45 -13.22 -11.60 5.75
N ASP A 46 -13.70 -10.93 6.80
CA ASP A 46 -13.36 -11.25 8.19
C ASP A 46 -13.75 -12.68 8.59
N LEU A 47 -14.70 -13.29 7.88
CA LEU A 47 -15.11 -14.68 8.11
C LEU A 47 -14.22 -15.69 7.39
N LYS A 48 -13.28 -15.24 6.55
CA LYS A 48 -12.37 -16.08 5.76
C LYS A 48 -10.92 -15.59 5.89
N PRO A 49 -10.32 -15.74 7.08
CA PRO A 49 -8.93 -15.35 7.29
C PRO A 49 -8.00 -16.16 6.40
N ILE A 50 -7.00 -15.48 5.84
CA ILE A 50 -5.95 -16.09 5.03
C ILE A 50 -4.84 -16.54 5.97
N LYS A 51 -4.54 -17.84 5.97
CA LYS A 51 -3.48 -18.38 6.83
C LYS A 51 -2.13 -17.76 6.48
N GLY A 52 -1.51 -17.07 7.44
CA GLY A 52 -0.16 -16.51 7.31
C GLY A 52 -0.10 -15.05 6.86
N LEU A 53 -1.25 -14.40 6.69
CA LEU A 53 -1.38 -12.95 6.84
C LEU A 53 -1.63 -12.62 8.32
#